data_AF-A0A1H9MLB5-F1
#
_entry.id   AF-A0A1H9MLB5-F1
#
_cell.length_a   1.000
_cell.length_b   1.000
_cell.length_c   1.000
_cell.angle_alpha   90.00
_cell.angle_beta   90.00
_cell.angle_gamma   90.00
#
_symmetry.space_group_name_H-M   'P 1'
#
loop_
_entity.id
_entity.type
_entity.pdbx_description
1 polymer ?
#
loop_
_entity_poly.entity_id
_entity_poly.type
_entity_poly.pdbx_seq_one_letter_code
_entity_poly.pdbx_strand_id
1 'polypeptide(L)'
;MTFVMKIISTIILALGVAFASLMFVIYTALTVSVGRHILIFLILLVAIGIIVFWTLGIFNKINLKKLSIFAGIYFGICLLIFVGQQGYAYYLDSLEVVSNQDVDLNEYKPFVNGTKAVDLEEEATFQIEDDLPVIDGATALYPIYSSFARAVYPEADYDLHNSEVMANQTTGAYDHLLDGHADLIFAAGPSEHQENRFEEKGKTLDLTPIGREAFVFFVHPDNPVDSLTVEEIQGIYSAEITNWQELGGNDEEIRAFQRPEDSGSQTTLQKIMGDIPLMEPPTDDVVSGMGGIIEETSTYRNHKNAIGFSFRFFANEMVDHGKIKFLEIDGVAPSKASIRDDSYPFASEFYAVSAGTENEHVPGFIEWILSEQGQEIIEKVGYVPVSE
;
A
#
# COMPACT_ATOMS: atom_id res chain seq x y z
N MET A 1 10.51 19.42 -54.22
CA MET A 1 9.25 19.78 -53.54
C MET A 1 9.11 21.29 -53.54
N THR A 2 8.04 21.84 -54.11
CA THR A 2 7.78 23.28 -54.12
C THR A 2 7.54 23.79 -52.70
N PHE A 3 7.74 25.08 -52.43
CA PHE A 3 7.50 25.66 -51.10
C PHE A 3 6.08 25.38 -50.58
N VAL A 4 5.08 25.36 -51.47
CA VAL A 4 3.69 25.03 -51.14
C VAL A 4 3.56 23.55 -50.76
N MET A 5 4.15 22.62 -51.52
CA MET A 5 4.20 21.20 -51.13
C MET A 5 4.92 21.02 -49.78
N LYS A 6 5.98 21.82 -49.56
CA LYS A 6 6.60 22.20 -48.27
C LYS A 6 5.67 22.13 -47.06
N ILE A 7 4.79 23.12 -47.10
CA ILE A 7 3.84 23.45 -46.06
C ILE A 7 2.78 22.36 -45.97
N ILE A 8 2.23 21.92 -47.10
CA ILE A 8 1.18 20.88 -47.13
C ILE A 8 1.65 19.59 -46.46
N SER A 9 2.86 19.12 -46.76
CA SER A 9 3.41 17.91 -46.14
C SER A 9 3.65 18.06 -44.63
N THR A 10 4.03 19.26 -44.18
CA THR A 10 4.23 19.54 -42.75
C THR A 10 2.88 19.55 -42.02
N ILE A 11 1.84 20.14 -42.63
CA ILE A 11 0.47 20.15 -42.09
C ILE A 11 -0.08 18.72 -42.01
N ILE A 12 0.06 17.92 -43.08
CA ILE A 12 -0.40 16.53 -43.10
C ILE A 12 0.29 15.71 -42.01
N LEU A 13 1.61 15.85 -41.84
CA LEU A 13 2.32 15.16 -40.77
C LEU A 13 1.83 15.63 -39.39
N ALA A 14 1.73 16.94 -39.17
CA ALA A 14 1.29 17.47 -37.89
C ALA A 14 -0.10 16.97 -37.50
N LEU A 15 -1.05 16.92 -38.46
CA LEU A 15 -2.38 16.36 -38.24
C LEU A 15 -2.33 14.86 -37.94
N GLY A 16 -1.52 14.09 -38.69
CA GLY A 16 -1.37 12.65 -38.45
C GLY A 16 -0.74 12.33 -37.10
N VAL A 17 0.32 13.06 -36.72
CA VAL A 17 1.00 12.92 -35.44
C VAL A 17 0.09 13.36 -34.29
N ALA A 18 -0.63 14.48 -34.44
CA ALA A 18 -1.60 14.92 -33.44
C ALA A 18 -2.73 13.91 -33.24
N PHE A 19 -3.26 13.34 -34.33
CA PHE A 19 -4.29 12.31 -34.26
C PHE A 19 -3.77 11.04 -33.57
N ALA A 20 -2.59 10.54 -33.96
CA ALA A 20 -1.99 9.36 -33.36
C ALA A 20 -1.67 9.58 -31.86
N SER A 21 -1.15 10.76 -31.52
CA SER A 21 -0.85 11.12 -30.13
C SER A 21 -2.12 11.23 -29.30
N LEU A 22 -3.19 11.81 -29.85
CA LEU A 22 -4.49 11.89 -29.19
C LEU A 22 -5.07 10.49 -28.95
N MET A 23 -5.00 9.59 -29.94
CA MET A 23 -5.44 8.20 -29.77
C MET A 23 -4.66 7.48 -28.68
N PHE A 24 -3.34 7.70 -28.62
CA PHE A 24 -2.48 7.08 -27.62
C PHE A 24 -2.71 7.68 -26.23
N VAL A 25 -2.96 8.99 -26.12
CA VAL A 25 -3.36 9.65 -24.86
C VAL A 25 -4.72 9.11 -24.38
N ILE A 26 -5.71 8.98 -25.27
CA ILE A 26 -7.01 8.40 -24.93
C ILE A 26 -6.85 6.95 -24.47
N TYR A 27 -6.10 6.13 -25.21
CA TYR A 27 -5.81 4.76 -24.82
C TYR A 27 -5.14 4.69 -23.44
N THR A 28 -4.12 5.52 -23.20
CA THR A 28 -3.41 5.57 -21.91
C THR A 28 -4.35 6.01 -20.79
N ALA A 29 -5.17 7.04 -21.02
CA ALA A 29 -6.14 7.51 -20.03
C ALA A 29 -7.24 6.49 -19.70
N LEU A 30 -7.53 5.56 -20.62
CA LEU A 30 -8.53 4.50 -20.44
C LEU A 30 -7.95 3.21 -19.84
N THR A 31 -6.64 2.98 -19.91
CA THR A 31 -6.02 1.68 -19.56
C THR A 31 -5.03 1.75 -18.42
N VAL A 32 -4.67 2.94 -17.97
CA VAL A 32 -3.63 3.13 -16.96
C VAL A 32 -4.23 3.77 -15.72
N SER A 33 -4.04 3.12 -14.57
CA SER A 33 -4.46 3.61 -13.25
C SER A 33 -3.86 4.99 -12.96
N VAL A 34 -4.58 5.75 -12.14
CA VAL A 34 -4.26 7.14 -11.78
C VAL A 34 -2.87 7.19 -11.15
N GLY A 35 -1.93 7.89 -11.78
CA GLY A 35 -0.53 7.99 -11.33
C GLY A 35 0.49 8.11 -12.46
N ARG A 36 0.17 7.63 -13.67
CA ARG A 36 1.09 7.73 -14.83
C ARG A 36 0.90 9.00 -15.68
N HIS A 37 0.61 10.15 -15.07
CA HIS A 37 0.44 11.42 -15.79
C HIS A 37 1.68 11.84 -16.60
N ILE A 38 2.88 11.44 -16.14
CA ILE A 38 4.14 11.73 -16.84
C ILE A 38 4.21 11.06 -18.22
N LEU A 39 3.57 9.90 -18.41
CA LEU A 39 3.55 9.21 -19.70
C LEU A 39 2.80 10.04 -20.75
N ILE A 40 1.71 10.72 -20.36
CA ILE A 40 0.97 11.66 -21.22
C ILE A 40 1.87 12.81 -21.67
N PHE A 41 2.64 13.41 -20.75
CA PHE A 41 3.60 14.47 -21.09
C PHE A 41 4.69 13.98 -22.03
N LEU A 42 5.17 12.74 -21.84
CA LEU A 42 6.18 12.13 -22.70
C LEU A 42 5.66 11.90 -24.13
N ILE A 43 4.42 11.44 -24.29
CA ILE A 43 3.76 11.27 -25.58
C ILE A 43 3.70 12.61 -26.33
N LEU A 44 3.30 13.68 -25.64
CA LEU A 44 3.25 15.02 -26.22
C LEU A 44 4.64 15.54 -26.60
N LEU A 45 5.66 15.30 -25.78
CA LEU A 45 7.05 15.65 -26.09
C LEU A 45 7.55 14.92 -27.35
N VAL A 46 7.29 13.62 -27.47
CA VAL A 46 7.66 12.85 -28.67
C VAL A 46 6.96 13.42 -29.90
N ALA A 47 5.66 13.72 -29.81
CA ALA A 47 4.86 14.30 -30.88
C ALA A 47 5.41 15.66 -31.36
N ILE A 48 5.71 16.57 -30.42
CA ILE A 48 6.30 17.88 -30.71
C ILE A 48 7.67 17.70 -31.39
N GLY A 49 8.49 16.79 -30.88
CA GLY A 49 9.80 16.48 -31.45
C GLY A 49 9.70 16.06 -32.92
N ILE A 50 8.79 15.12 -33.24
CA ILE A 50 8.58 14.65 -34.61
C ILE A 50 8.24 15.81 -35.55
N ILE A 51 7.30 16.68 -35.15
CA ILE A 51 6.85 17.82 -35.97
C ILE A 51 8.00 18.82 -36.18
N VAL A 52 8.73 19.16 -35.12
CA VAL A 52 9.84 20.13 -35.16
C VAL A 52 10.98 19.62 -36.05
N PHE A 53 11.45 18.38 -35.84
CA PHE A 53 12.55 17.83 -36.64
C PHE A 53 12.16 17.62 -38.10
N TRP A 54 10.92 17.20 -38.39
CA TRP A 54 10.42 17.11 -39.75
C TRP A 54 10.39 18.46 -40.46
N THR A 55 9.87 19.49 -39.78
CA THR A 55 9.81 20.86 -40.31
C THR A 55 11.21 21.39 -40.59
N LEU A 56 12.15 21.24 -39.65
CA LEU A 56 13.53 21.70 -39.84
C LEU A 56 14.23 20.97 -41.00
N GLY A 57 13.97 19.68 -41.18
CA GLY A 57 14.53 18.86 -42.25
C GLY A 57 13.98 19.22 -43.62
N ILE A 58 12.66 19.31 -43.75
CA ILE A 58 12.00 19.63 -45.01
C ILE A 58 12.39 21.01 -45.54
N PHE A 59 12.50 22.00 -44.65
CA PHE A 59 12.87 23.36 -45.04
C PHE A 59 14.38 23.56 -45.21
N ASN A 60 15.19 22.50 -45.05
CA ASN A 60 16.67 22.53 -45.15
C ASN A 60 17.30 23.66 -44.32
N LYS A 61 16.68 24.06 -43.21
CA LYS A 61 17.20 25.16 -42.37
C LYS A 61 18.46 24.77 -41.62
N ILE A 62 18.70 23.47 -41.46
CA ILE A 62 19.84 22.89 -40.74
C ILE A 62 20.44 21.78 -41.59
N ASN A 63 21.76 21.58 -41.47
CA ASN A 63 22.44 20.44 -42.09
C ASN A 63 21.83 19.11 -41.60
N LEU A 64 21.45 18.23 -42.53
CA LEU A 64 20.78 16.96 -42.23
C LEU A 64 21.55 16.07 -41.24
N LYS A 65 22.90 16.05 -41.30
CA LYS A 65 23.71 15.28 -40.34
C LYS A 65 23.64 15.85 -38.93
N LYS A 66 23.62 17.18 -38.79
CA LYS A 66 23.46 17.83 -37.49
C LYS A 66 22.04 17.61 -36.96
N LEU A 67 21.04 17.74 -37.83
CA LEU A 67 19.64 17.52 -37.50
C LEU A 67 19.39 16.08 -37.01
N SER A 68 19.96 15.07 -37.68
CA SER A 68 19.83 13.67 -37.25
C SER A 68 20.50 13.41 -35.89
N ILE A 69 21.63 14.07 -35.60
CA ILE A 69 22.28 13.99 -34.29
C ILE A 69 21.38 14.59 -33.21
N PHE A 70 20.82 15.79 -33.42
CA PHE A 70 19.92 16.42 -32.46
C PHE A 70 18.64 15.62 -32.23
N ALA A 71 18.05 15.06 -33.30
CA ALA A 71 16.88 14.20 -33.19
C ALA A 71 17.20 12.93 -32.39
N GLY A 72 18.35 12.29 -32.67
CA GLY A 72 18.81 11.11 -31.93
C GLY A 72 18.99 11.38 -30.43
N ILE A 73 19.58 12.52 -30.06
CA ILE A 73 19.72 12.92 -28.65
C ILE A 73 18.34 13.15 -28.02
N TYR A 74 17.45 13.89 -28.69
CA TYR A 74 16.12 14.20 -28.17
C TYR A 74 15.28 12.95 -27.90
N PHE A 75 15.17 12.06 -28.89
CA PHE A 75 14.42 10.81 -28.73
C PHE A 75 15.12 9.83 -27.79
N GLY A 76 16.45 9.87 -27.73
CA GLY A 76 17.23 9.11 -26.74
C GLY A 76 16.89 9.51 -25.30
N ILE A 77 16.78 10.83 -25.01
CA ILE A 77 16.35 11.33 -23.70
C ILE A 77 14.92 10.89 -23.40
N CYS A 78 14.00 11.01 -24.37
CA CYS A 78 12.61 10.56 -24.18
C CYS A 78 12.54 9.06 -23.87
N LEU A 79 13.34 8.24 -24.55
CA LEU A 79 13.42 6.80 -24.30
C LEU A 79 14.01 6.49 -22.92
N LEU A 80 15.05 7.20 -22.50
CA LEU A 80 15.63 7.03 -21.17
C LEU A 80 14.62 7.37 -20.05
N ILE A 81 13.84 8.43 -20.22
CA ILE A 81 12.74 8.77 -19.30
C ILE A 81 11.72 7.64 -19.27
N PHE A 82 11.26 7.15 -20.43
CA PHE A 82 10.30 6.05 -20.51
C PHE A 82 10.82 4.78 -19.79
N VAL A 83 12.03 4.35 -20.10
CA VAL A 83 12.64 3.16 -19.51
C VAL A 83 12.85 3.35 -18.01
N GLY A 84 13.29 4.53 -17.57
CA GLY A 84 13.41 4.85 -16.15
C GLY A 84 12.08 4.79 -15.41
N GLN A 85 11.00 5.30 -16.01
CA GLN A 85 9.67 5.22 -15.42
C GLN A 85 9.13 3.80 -15.37
N GLN A 86 9.27 3.03 -16.46
CA GLN A 86 8.86 1.62 -16.46
C GLN A 86 9.68 0.80 -15.47
N GLY A 87 10.98 1.09 -15.34
CA GLY A 87 11.85 0.47 -14.35
C GLY A 87 11.46 0.85 -12.91
N TYR A 88 11.07 2.09 -12.67
CA TYR A 88 10.60 2.55 -11.35
C TYR A 88 9.24 1.94 -10.98
N ALA A 89 8.30 1.91 -11.92
CA ALA A 89 7.01 1.25 -11.71
C ALA A 89 7.19 -0.26 -11.47
N TYR A 90 8.03 -0.92 -12.27
CA TYR A 90 8.37 -2.33 -12.05
C TYR A 90 9.09 -2.56 -10.71
N TYR A 91 9.93 -1.61 -10.28
CA TYR A 91 10.56 -1.66 -8.97
C TYR A 91 9.52 -1.58 -7.86
N LEU A 92 8.56 -0.66 -7.92
CA LEU A 92 7.45 -0.57 -6.96
C LEU A 92 6.58 -1.84 -6.96
N ASP A 93 6.17 -2.35 -8.13
CA ASP A 93 5.45 -3.63 -8.24
C ASP A 93 6.29 -4.79 -7.65
N SER A 94 7.62 -4.77 -7.83
CA SER A 94 8.50 -5.81 -7.28
C SER A 94 8.73 -5.69 -5.77
N LEU A 95 8.44 -4.52 -5.19
CA LEU A 95 8.32 -4.35 -3.75
C LEU A 95 6.99 -4.97 -3.25
N GLU A 96 5.92 -4.87 -4.04
CA GLU A 96 4.59 -5.42 -3.72
C GLU A 96 4.49 -6.94 -3.87
N VAL A 97 5.21 -7.55 -4.82
CA VAL A 97 5.24 -9.01 -4.98
C VAL A 97 6.29 -9.62 -4.03
N VAL A 98 5.83 -9.96 -2.83
CA VAL A 98 6.44 -10.91 -1.90
C VAL A 98 7.90 -10.58 -1.60
N SER A 99 8.11 -9.80 -0.54
CA SER A 99 9.32 -10.05 0.25
C SER A 99 9.28 -11.54 0.64
N ASN A 100 10.28 -12.32 0.26
CA ASN A 100 10.44 -13.71 0.74
C ASN A 100 10.59 -13.79 2.27
N GLN A 101 10.45 -12.67 2.99
CA GLN A 101 10.48 -12.51 4.44
C GLN A 101 9.09 -12.16 5.03
N ASP A 102 8.04 -12.07 4.21
CA ASP A 102 6.66 -11.90 4.68
C ASP A 102 5.98 -13.26 4.95
N VAL A 103 4.92 -13.22 5.76
CA VAL A 103 4.12 -14.38 6.20
C VAL A 103 3.51 -15.07 4.98
N ASP A 104 3.52 -16.42 4.96
CA ASP A 104 2.82 -17.18 3.92
C ASP A 104 1.30 -17.09 4.12
N LEU A 105 0.66 -16.20 3.36
CA LEU A 105 -0.79 -16.00 3.41
C LEU A 105 -1.57 -17.21 2.89
N ASN A 106 -0.95 -18.14 2.16
CA ASN A 106 -1.66 -19.36 1.72
C ASN A 106 -2.15 -20.19 2.89
N GLU A 107 -1.47 -20.10 4.05
CA GLU A 107 -1.90 -20.77 5.28
C GLU A 107 -3.25 -20.26 5.80
N TYR A 108 -3.70 -19.06 5.41
CA TYR A 108 -4.95 -18.45 5.86
C TYR A 108 -6.06 -18.49 4.80
N LYS A 109 -5.85 -19.15 3.66
CA LYS A 109 -6.90 -19.26 2.63
C LYS A 109 -8.13 -19.97 3.18
N PRO A 110 -9.36 -19.51 2.90
CA PRO A 110 -10.56 -19.93 3.61
C PRO A 110 -10.85 -21.42 3.53
N PHE A 111 -10.58 -22.12 2.43
CA PHE A 111 -11.02 -23.52 2.24
C PHE A 111 -9.88 -24.50 1.94
N VAL A 112 -8.64 -24.14 2.26
CA VAL A 112 -7.50 -25.05 2.09
C VAL A 112 -7.35 -25.99 3.29
N ASN A 113 -6.87 -27.21 3.05
CA ASN A 113 -6.65 -28.18 4.11
C ASN A 113 -5.58 -27.68 5.09
N GLY A 114 -5.91 -27.64 6.39
CA GLY A 114 -5.02 -27.14 7.43
C GLY A 114 -4.95 -25.62 7.50
N THR A 115 -5.94 -24.91 6.94
CA THR A 115 -6.03 -23.46 7.03
C THR A 115 -6.01 -22.97 8.49
N LYS A 116 -5.42 -21.79 8.68
CA LYS A 116 -5.43 -20.98 9.90
C LYS A 116 -6.59 -20.00 9.96
N ALA A 117 -7.38 -19.87 8.88
CA ALA A 117 -8.66 -19.16 8.95
C ALA A 117 -9.58 -19.85 9.96
N VAL A 118 -10.26 -19.06 10.79
CA VAL A 118 -11.07 -19.57 11.90
C VAL A 118 -12.48 -19.93 11.45
N ASP A 119 -13.08 -20.90 12.14
CA ASP A 119 -14.47 -21.31 11.97
C ASP A 119 -15.36 -20.75 13.08
N LEU A 120 -16.62 -20.50 12.74
CA LEU A 120 -17.70 -20.34 13.71
C LEU A 120 -18.03 -21.68 14.36
N GLU A 121 -18.55 -21.63 15.59
CA GLU A 121 -19.06 -22.85 16.25
C GLU A 121 -20.37 -23.35 15.63
N GLU A 122 -21.17 -22.42 15.10
CA GLU A 122 -22.44 -22.66 14.44
C GLU A 122 -22.42 -22.11 13.01
N GLU A 123 -23.33 -22.62 12.17
CA GLU A 123 -23.52 -22.09 10.81
C GLU A 123 -23.78 -20.57 10.82
N ALA A 124 -23.22 -19.87 9.84
CA ALA A 124 -23.42 -18.44 9.73
C ALA A 124 -24.90 -18.11 9.48
N THR A 125 -25.40 -17.10 10.19
CA THR A 125 -26.77 -16.57 10.02
C THR A 125 -26.96 -15.81 8.70
N PHE A 126 -25.86 -15.50 8.02
CA PHE A 126 -25.80 -14.87 6.71
C PHE A 126 -24.95 -15.73 5.78
N GLN A 127 -25.44 -15.98 4.57
CA GLN A 127 -24.78 -16.79 3.55
C GLN A 127 -24.94 -16.09 2.20
N ILE A 128 -23.89 -16.10 1.38
CA ILE A 128 -23.87 -15.51 0.04
C ILE A 128 -23.57 -16.64 -0.95
N GLU A 129 -24.54 -17.02 -1.78
CA GLU A 129 -24.40 -18.14 -2.72
C GLU A 129 -24.07 -17.69 -4.16
N ASP A 130 -24.43 -16.45 -4.50
CA ASP A 130 -24.26 -15.84 -5.82
C ASP A 130 -23.79 -14.39 -5.69
N ASP A 131 -23.29 -13.82 -6.80
CA ASP A 131 -22.76 -12.45 -6.88
C ASP A 131 -21.88 -12.06 -5.68
N LEU A 132 -20.89 -12.92 -5.38
CA LEU A 132 -20.02 -12.75 -4.21
C LEU A 132 -19.35 -11.36 -4.23
N PRO A 133 -19.43 -10.58 -3.14
CA PRO A 133 -18.61 -9.38 -3.01
C PRO A 133 -17.13 -9.71 -3.20
N VAL A 134 -16.46 -8.99 -4.09
CA VAL A 134 -15.02 -9.13 -4.25
C VAL A 134 -14.34 -8.38 -3.11
N ILE A 135 -13.64 -9.10 -2.24
CA ILE A 135 -12.97 -8.54 -1.06
C ILE A 135 -11.44 -8.55 -1.21
N ASP A 136 -10.81 -7.51 -0.67
CA ASP A 136 -9.35 -7.35 -0.66
C ASP A 136 -8.90 -6.67 0.64
N GLY A 137 -7.60 -6.51 0.89
CA GLY A 137 -7.17 -5.77 2.05
C GLY A 137 -5.70 -5.82 2.42
N ALA A 138 -5.44 -5.22 3.57
CA ALA A 138 -4.13 -5.23 4.21
C ALA A 138 -3.75 -6.64 4.65
N THR A 139 -2.48 -7.01 4.43
CA THR A 139 -1.88 -8.30 4.81
C THR A 139 -2.14 -8.68 6.27
N ALA A 140 -2.06 -7.73 7.19
CA ALA A 140 -2.32 -7.97 8.62
C ALA A 140 -3.75 -8.49 8.86
N LEU A 141 -4.72 -7.98 8.09
CA LEU A 141 -6.15 -8.27 8.27
C LEU A 141 -6.63 -9.47 7.46
N TYR A 142 -5.80 -10.05 6.57
CA TYR A 142 -6.17 -11.24 5.78
C TYR A 142 -6.75 -12.38 6.63
N PRO A 143 -6.18 -12.73 7.80
CA PRO A 143 -6.76 -13.76 8.66
C PRO A 143 -8.19 -13.48 9.13
N ILE A 144 -8.60 -12.21 9.22
CA ILE A 144 -9.97 -11.83 9.59
C ILE A 144 -10.91 -12.06 8.41
N TYR A 145 -10.66 -11.39 7.29
CA TYR A 145 -11.63 -11.38 6.20
C TYR A 145 -11.60 -12.67 5.36
N SER A 146 -10.51 -13.44 5.39
CA SER A 146 -10.54 -14.82 4.91
C SER A 146 -11.41 -15.70 5.80
N SER A 147 -11.44 -15.48 7.12
CA SER A 147 -12.34 -16.20 8.03
C SER A 147 -13.81 -15.79 7.86
N PHE A 148 -14.08 -14.51 7.54
CA PHE A 148 -15.42 -14.09 7.13
C PHE A 148 -15.86 -14.83 5.87
N ALA A 149 -15.04 -14.83 4.81
CA ALA A 149 -15.35 -15.57 3.59
C ALA A 149 -15.53 -17.07 3.86
N ARG A 150 -14.70 -17.66 4.72
CA ARG A 150 -14.85 -19.07 5.13
C ARG A 150 -16.23 -19.36 5.74
N ALA A 151 -16.79 -18.40 6.48
CA ALA A 151 -18.07 -18.56 7.14
C ALA A 151 -19.28 -18.32 6.21
N VAL A 152 -19.18 -17.39 5.25
CA VAL A 152 -20.35 -16.90 4.49
C VAL A 152 -20.30 -17.12 2.98
N TYR A 153 -19.15 -17.53 2.41
CA TYR A 153 -18.99 -17.82 0.98
C TYR A 153 -19.03 -19.33 0.72
N PRO A 154 -19.39 -19.77 -0.50
CA PRO A 154 -19.33 -21.18 -0.86
C PRO A 154 -17.89 -21.71 -0.84
N GLU A 155 -17.74 -22.99 -0.54
CA GLU A 155 -16.43 -23.65 -0.59
C GLU A 155 -15.85 -23.62 -2.02
N ALA A 156 -14.72 -22.94 -2.19
CA ALA A 156 -13.98 -22.86 -3.45
C ALA A 156 -12.49 -22.57 -3.21
N ASP A 157 -11.68 -22.67 -4.28
CA ASP A 157 -10.29 -22.25 -4.25
C ASP A 157 -10.18 -20.76 -4.61
N TYR A 158 -10.01 -19.92 -3.59
CA TYR A 158 -9.83 -18.49 -3.73
C TYR A 158 -8.34 -18.14 -3.87
N ASP A 159 -7.90 -17.83 -5.10
CA ASP A 159 -6.54 -17.34 -5.36
C ASP A 159 -6.31 -15.97 -4.72
N LEU A 160 -5.13 -15.77 -4.12
CA LEU A 160 -4.81 -14.57 -3.33
C LEU A 160 -4.82 -13.27 -4.13
N HIS A 161 -4.68 -13.34 -5.46
CA HIS A 161 -4.55 -12.14 -6.30
C HIS A 161 -5.57 -12.08 -7.44
N ASN A 162 -6.34 -13.15 -7.65
CA ASN A 162 -7.26 -13.26 -8.77
C ASN A 162 -8.48 -14.14 -8.41
N SER A 163 -9.21 -13.72 -7.38
CA SER A 163 -10.48 -14.34 -6.96
C SER A 163 -11.35 -13.32 -6.22
N GLU A 164 -12.48 -13.76 -5.68
CA GLU A 164 -13.36 -12.94 -4.85
C GLU A 164 -12.80 -12.69 -3.44
N VAL A 165 -11.72 -13.37 -3.02
CA VAL A 165 -11.08 -13.18 -1.72
C VAL A 165 -9.57 -12.96 -1.91
N MET A 166 -9.17 -11.71 -2.02
CA MET A 166 -7.81 -11.30 -2.38
C MET A 166 -7.01 -10.71 -1.21
N ALA A 167 -5.68 -10.64 -1.36
CA ALA A 167 -4.77 -10.01 -0.41
C ALA A 167 -3.64 -9.28 -1.15
N ASN A 168 -3.91 -8.05 -1.58
CA ASN A 168 -3.00 -7.21 -2.38
C ASN A 168 -2.35 -6.07 -1.58
N GLN A 169 -2.26 -6.23 -0.25
CA GLN A 169 -1.75 -5.19 0.67
C GLN A 169 -2.62 -3.92 0.64
N THR A 170 -2.29 -2.95 1.51
CA THR A 170 -3.10 -1.72 1.63
C THR A 170 -3.17 -0.93 0.33
N THR A 171 -2.03 -0.69 -0.33
CA THR A 171 -1.96 0.09 -1.57
C THR A 171 -2.77 -0.56 -2.69
N GLY A 172 -2.53 -1.84 -2.97
CA GLY A 172 -3.25 -2.58 -4.01
C GLY A 172 -4.74 -2.70 -3.73
N ALA A 173 -5.14 -2.90 -2.47
CA ALA A 173 -6.55 -2.96 -2.11
C ALA A 173 -7.27 -1.61 -2.35
N TYR A 174 -6.66 -0.48 -2.01
CA TYR A 174 -7.24 0.84 -2.33
C TYR A 174 -7.29 1.10 -3.83
N ASP A 175 -6.29 0.66 -4.59
CA ASP A 175 -6.30 0.73 -6.06
C ASP A 175 -7.45 -0.10 -6.64
N HIS A 176 -7.63 -1.34 -6.17
CA HIS A 176 -8.73 -2.21 -6.58
C HIS A 176 -10.10 -1.64 -6.22
N LEU A 177 -10.26 -1.06 -5.03
CA LEU A 177 -11.51 -0.39 -4.64
C LEU A 177 -11.78 0.85 -5.52
N LEU A 178 -10.75 1.65 -5.80
CA LEU A 178 -10.89 2.85 -6.62
C LEU A 178 -11.31 2.52 -8.05
N ASP A 179 -10.72 1.47 -8.62
CA ASP A 179 -10.95 1.04 -10.00
C ASP A 179 -12.21 0.14 -10.14
N GLY A 180 -12.83 -0.26 -9.03
CA GLY A 180 -14.04 -1.11 -9.02
C GLY A 180 -13.74 -2.59 -9.26
N HIS A 181 -12.52 -3.02 -8.95
CA HIS A 181 -12.08 -4.41 -8.94
C HIS A 181 -12.34 -5.10 -7.60
N ALA A 182 -12.54 -4.33 -6.52
CA ALA A 182 -13.01 -4.82 -5.23
C ALA A 182 -14.26 -4.04 -4.81
N ASP A 183 -15.20 -4.73 -4.16
CA ASP A 183 -16.43 -4.17 -3.60
C ASP A 183 -16.24 -3.65 -2.18
N LEU A 184 -15.41 -4.36 -1.40
CA LEU A 184 -15.15 -4.09 0.01
C LEU A 184 -13.69 -4.40 0.32
N ILE A 185 -12.98 -3.50 1.02
CA ILE A 185 -11.62 -3.77 1.46
C ILE A 185 -11.46 -3.67 2.97
N PHE A 186 -10.45 -4.33 3.50
CA PHE A 186 -10.15 -4.34 4.94
C PHE A 186 -8.81 -3.65 5.20
N ALA A 187 -8.83 -2.53 5.93
CA ALA A 187 -7.64 -1.72 6.18
C ALA A 187 -7.70 -0.98 7.52
N ALA A 188 -6.55 -0.54 8.04
CA ALA A 188 -6.46 0.35 9.21
C ALA A 188 -6.91 1.81 8.91
N GLY A 189 -7.38 2.08 7.70
CA GLY A 189 -7.77 3.39 7.18
C GLY A 189 -6.85 3.87 6.06
N PRO A 190 -7.28 4.88 5.27
CA PRO A 190 -6.54 5.37 4.12
C PRO A 190 -5.44 6.36 4.52
N SER A 191 -4.47 6.57 3.64
CA SER A 191 -3.55 7.72 3.67
C SER A 191 -4.23 8.97 3.12
N GLU A 192 -3.67 10.15 3.42
CA GLU A 192 -4.14 11.41 2.81
C GLU A 192 -4.07 11.35 1.28
N HIS A 193 -3.03 10.73 0.73
CA HIS A 193 -2.91 10.53 -0.72
C HIS A 193 -4.01 9.62 -1.26
N GLN A 194 -4.31 8.50 -0.57
CA GLN A 194 -5.41 7.61 -0.96
C GLN A 194 -6.76 8.34 -0.90
N GLU A 195 -7.08 9.05 0.19
CA GLU A 195 -8.31 9.85 0.31
C GLU A 195 -8.46 10.83 -0.85
N ASN A 196 -7.42 11.62 -1.13
CA ASN A 196 -7.42 12.59 -2.22
C ASN A 196 -7.69 11.94 -3.59
N ARG A 197 -7.16 10.74 -3.85
CA ARG A 197 -7.41 10.02 -5.12
C ARG A 197 -8.87 9.63 -5.30
N PHE A 198 -9.58 9.28 -4.23
CA PHE A 198 -11.03 9.01 -4.27
C PHE A 198 -11.82 10.31 -4.49
N GLU A 199 -11.48 11.38 -3.78
CA GLU A 199 -12.12 12.69 -3.93
C GLU A 199 -11.98 13.26 -5.34
N GLU A 200 -10.79 13.15 -5.95
CA GLU A 200 -10.53 13.56 -7.34
C GLU A 200 -11.40 12.80 -8.36
N LYS A 201 -11.83 11.59 -8.02
CA LYS A 201 -12.75 10.77 -8.81
C LYS A 201 -14.22 10.99 -8.47
N GLY A 202 -14.52 11.87 -7.51
CA GLY A 202 -15.87 12.09 -7.01
C GLY A 202 -16.46 10.87 -6.31
N LYS A 203 -15.61 10.00 -5.77
CA LYS A 203 -16.00 8.87 -4.92
C LYS A 203 -15.77 9.24 -3.46
N THR A 204 -16.64 8.75 -2.58
CA THR A 204 -16.50 8.90 -1.13
C THR A 204 -16.18 7.53 -0.53
N LEU A 205 -15.22 7.47 0.38
CA LEU A 205 -14.93 6.27 1.15
C LEU A 205 -15.90 6.19 2.34
N ASP A 206 -16.59 5.07 2.45
CA ASP A 206 -17.41 4.72 3.61
C ASP A 206 -16.59 3.77 4.50
N LEU A 207 -16.17 4.26 5.67
CA LEU A 207 -15.36 3.51 6.63
C LEU A 207 -16.27 2.99 7.74
N THR A 208 -16.43 1.67 7.82
CA THR A 208 -17.16 1.01 8.90
C THR A 208 -16.17 0.38 9.88
N PRO A 209 -16.06 0.86 11.13
CA PRO A 209 -15.20 0.23 12.14
C PRO A 209 -15.70 -1.18 12.42
N ILE A 210 -14.82 -2.18 12.33
CA ILE A 210 -15.20 -3.59 12.56
C ILE A 210 -14.43 -4.23 13.71
N GLY A 211 -13.28 -3.70 14.07
CA GLY A 211 -12.45 -4.17 15.17
C GLY A 211 -11.37 -3.15 15.53
N ARG A 212 -10.57 -3.50 16.54
CA ARG A 212 -9.49 -2.67 17.08
C ARG A 212 -8.17 -3.42 17.09
N GLU A 213 -7.09 -2.67 16.91
CA GLU A 213 -5.72 -3.16 16.91
C GLU A 213 -4.79 -2.10 17.51
N ALA A 214 -3.61 -2.52 17.99
CA ALA A 214 -2.51 -1.63 18.34
C ALA A 214 -1.47 -1.55 17.22
N PHE A 215 -1.06 -0.33 16.89
CA PHE A 215 0.19 -0.08 16.19
C PHE A 215 1.34 -0.10 17.19
N VAL A 216 2.35 -0.93 16.95
CA VAL A 216 3.40 -1.21 17.93
C VAL A 216 4.76 -0.85 17.39
N PHE A 217 5.62 -0.38 18.29
CA PHE A 217 7.05 -0.22 18.07
C PHE A 217 7.79 -1.36 18.75
N PHE A 218 8.86 -1.82 18.13
CA PHE A 218 9.69 -2.89 18.66
C PHE A 218 11.15 -2.66 18.36
N VAL A 219 11.97 -3.27 19.22
CA VAL A 219 13.42 -3.27 19.14
C VAL A 219 13.92 -4.70 19.26
N HIS A 220 15.21 -4.92 19.06
CA HIS A 220 15.82 -6.19 19.41
C HIS A 220 15.74 -6.46 20.93
N PRO A 221 15.58 -7.72 21.40
CA PRO A 221 15.45 -8.05 22.83
C PRO A 221 16.58 -7.55 23.75
N ASP A 222 17.79 -7.41 23.22
CA ASP A 222 18.96 -6.90 23.97
C ASP A 222 18.99 -5.36 24.12
N ASN A 223 18.11 -4.62 23.45
CA ASN A 223 18.00 -3.18 23.66
C ASN A 223 17.43 -2.93 25.08
N PRO A 224 18.08 -2.12 25.93
CA PRO A 224 17.68 -1.92 27.33
C PRO A 224 16.45 -1.02 27.52
N VAL A 225 16.00 -0.30 26.49
CA VAL A 225 14.82 0.57 26.57
C VAL A 225 13.56 -0.27 26.54
N ASP A 226 12.67 -0.08 27.51
CA ASP A 226 11.42 -0.83 27.65
C ASP A 226 10.19 0.01 27.31
N SER A 227 10.27 1.33 27.46
CA SER A 227 9.17 2.25 27.17
C SER A 227 9.66 3.53 26.52
N LEU A 228 8.82 4.10 25.65
CA LEU A 228 8.97 5.43 25.06
C LEU A 228 7.65 6.20 25.21
N THR A 229 7.74 7.52 25.29
CA THR A 229 6.59 8.41 25.16
C THR A 229 6.22 8.64 23.69
N VAL A 230 5.01 9.15 23.44
CA VAL A 230 4.61 9.54 22.08
C VAL A 230 5.57 10.59 21.50
N GLU A 231 5.98 11.57 22.31
CA GLU A 231 6.91 12.61 21.88
C GLU A 231 8.31 12.04 21.56
N GLU A 232 8.77 11.03 22.30
CA GLU A 232 10.05 10.37 22.01
C GLU A 232 9.99 9.58 20.70
N ILE A 233 8.88 8.90 20.41
CA ILE A 233 8.65 8.27 19.10
C ILE A 233 8.72 9.30 17.98
N GLN A 234 8.00 10.42 18.13
CA GLN A 234 8.03 11.50 17.14
C GLN A 234 9.44 12.09 16.99
N GLY A 235 10.17 12.26 18.10
CA GLY A 235 11.55 12.73 18.11
C GLY A 235 12.51 11.80 17.38
N ILE A 236 12.36 10.48 17.53
CA ILE A 236 13.16 9.48 16.80
C ILE A 236 12.88 9.59 15.30
N TYR A 237 11.61 9.56 14.89
CA TYR A 237 11.23 9.49 13.48
C TYR A 237 11.34 10.82 12.73
N SER A 238 11.53 11.94 13.44
CA SER A 238 11.92 13.25 12.89
C SER A 238 13.44 13.50 12.90
N ALA A 239 14.23 12.58 13.45
CA ALA A 239 15.66 12.71 13.71
C ALA A 239 16.04 13.85 14.69
N GLU A 240 15.12 14.29 15.54
CA GLU A 240 15.45 15.16 16.68
C GLU A 240 16.16 14.38 17.80
N ILE A 241 15.80 13.10 17.99
CA ILE A 241 16.45 12.15 18.88
C ILE A 241 17.19 11.13 18.03
N THR A 242 18.51 11.04 18.19
CA THR A 242 19.36 10.26 17.28
C THR A 242 20.20 9.20 17.98
N ASN A 243 20.23 9.19 19.32
CA ASN A 243 21.01 8.22 20.08
C ASN A 243 20.21 7.64 21.26
N TRP A 244 20.30 6.33 21.45
CA TRP A 244 19.59 5.62 22.52
C TRP A 244 19.95 6.12 23.93
N GLN A 245 21.13 6.70 24.14
CA GLN A 245 21.53 7.27 25.44
C GLN A 245 20.61 8.42 25.90
N GLU A 246 19.96 9.11 24.96
CA GLU A 246 19.00 10.18 25.23
C GLU A 246 17.71 9.63 25.86
N LEU A 247 17.46 8.34 25.65
CA LEU A 247 16.26 7.58 26.05
C LEU A 247 16.58 6.56 27.17
N GLY A 248 17.74 6.72 27.83
CA GLY A 248 18.18 5.81 28.90
C GLY A 248 18.78 4.49 28.41
N GLY A 249 19.07 4.36 27.11
CA GLY A 249 19.72 3.21 26.51
C GLY A 249 21.25 3.32 26.44
N ASN A 250 21.86 2.51 25.57
CA ASN A 250 23.30 2.52 25.32
C ASN A 250 23.70 3.74 24.45
N ASP A 251 24.98 4.12 24.47
CA ASP A 251 25.54 5.12 23.53
C ASP A 251 25.68 4.51 22.12
N GLU A 252 24.55 4.44 21.41
CA GLU A 252 24.41 3.87 20.08
C GLU A 252 23.42 4.72 19.25
N GLU A 253 23.76 4.95 17.98
CA GLU A 253 22.92 5.69 17.03
C GLU A 253 21.64 4.93 16.69
N ILE A 254 20.49 5.62 16.71
CA ILE A 254 19.19 5.02 16.43
C ILE A 254 19.03 4.82 14.92
N ARG A 255 18.80 3.58 14.51
CA ARG A 255 18.42 3.21 13.15
C ARG A 255 16.92 2.97 13.09
N ALA A 256 16.15 3.98 12.71
CA ALA A 256 14.69 3.88 12.62
C ALA A 256 14.24 3.45 11.22
N PHE A 257 13.75 2.22 11.10
CA PHE A 257 13.25 1.68 9.84
C PHE A 257 11.90 2.32 9.47
N GLN A 258 11.71 2.56 8.17
CA GLN A 258 10.46 3.03 7.57
C GLN A 258 9.96 2.05 6.51
N ARG A 259 8.76 2.30 5.98
CA ARG A 259 8.09 1.49 4.96
C ARG A 259 7.75 2.38 3.74
N PRO A 260 7.49 1.80 2.55
CA PRO A 260 7.03 2.56 1.40
C PRO A 260 5.80 3.41 1.71
N GLU A 261 5.71 4.56 1.04
CA GLU A 261 4.54 5.43 1.04
C GLU A 261 3.25 4.64 0.73
N ASP A 262 2.12 5.07 1.29
CA ASP A 262 0.80 4.44 1.14
C ASP A 262 0.66 3.00 1.69
N SER A 263 1.73 2.38 2.19
CA SER A 263 1.62 1.15 2.96
C SER A 263 0.91 1.41 4.29
N GLY A 264 0.00 0.52 4.71
CA GLY A 264 -0.86 0.78 5.88
C GLY A 264 -0.10 1.07 7.18
N SER A 265 1.05 0.43 7.39
CA SER A 265 1.90 0.71 8.55
C SER A 265 2.64 2.06 8.43
N GLN A 266 3.07 2.46 7.23
CA GLN A 266 3.68 3.79 7.02
C GLN A 266 2.63 4.89 7.20
N THR A 267 1.42 4.70 6.65
CA THR A 267 0.29 5.61 6.84
C THR A 267 -0.05 5.80 8.31
N THR A 268 0.00 4.72 9.10
CA THR A 268 -0.26 4.81 10.55
C THR A 268 0.85 5.59 11.25
N LEU A 269 2.13 5.36 10.90
CA LEU A 269 3.24 6.16 11.41
C LEU A 269 3.08 7.65 11.08
N GLN A 270 2.73 8.00 9.84
CA GLN A 270 2.50 9.39 9.43
C GLN A 270 1.37 10.05 10.23
N LYS A 271 0.27 9.32 10.49
CA LYS A 271 -0.81 9.80 11.36
C LYS A 271 -0.34 10.07 12.79
N ILE A 272 0.55 9.23 13.33
CA ILE A 272 1.17 9.43 14.66
C ILE A 272 2.08 10.66 14.66
N MET A 273 2.79 10.93 13.57
CA MET A 273 3.64 12.12 13.44
C MET A 273 2.83 13.42 13.35
N GLY A 274 1.61 13.37 12.81
CA GLY A 274 0.77 14.55 12.60
C GLY A 274 1.46 15.55 11.68
N ASP A 275 1.63 16.79 12.14
CA ASP A 275 2.29 17.86 11.37
C ASP A 275 3.83 17.79 11.42
N ILE A 276 4.41 16.86 12.19
CA ILE A 276 5.86 16.72 12.31
C ILE A 276 6.39 15.94 11.10
N PRO A 277 7.29 16.52 10.28
CA PRO A 277 7.82 15.81 9.13
C PRO A 277 8.68 14.61 9.54
N LEU A 278 8.47 13.49 8.87
CA LEU A 278 9.37 12.34 8.97
C LEU A 278 10.75 12.69 8.41
N MET A 279 11.79 12.11 9.02
CA MET A 279 13.13 12.15 8.46
C MET A 279 13.15 11.43 7.11
N GLU A 280 13.99 11.89 6.18
CA GLU A 280 14.32 11.14 4.97
C GLU A 280 15.25 9.97 5.35
N PRO A 281 14.79 8.71 5.32
CA PRO A 281 15.64 7.59 5.70
C PRO A 281 16.65 7.28 4.59
N PRO A 282 17.83 6.70 4.91
CA PRO A 282 18.63 6.01 3.91
C PRO A 282 17.77 5.00 3.15
N THR A 283 18.00 4.82 1.85
CA THR A 283 17.19 3.89 1.03
C THR A 283 17.18 2.46 1.58
N ASP A 284 18.28 2.02 2.19
CA ASP A 284 18.41 0.70 2.82
C ASP A 284 17.59 0.54 4.12
N ASP A 285 17.02 1.64 4.63
CA ASP A 285 16.18 1.68 5.83
C ASP A 285 14.68 1.76 5.49
N VAL A 286 14.33 1.73 4.20
CA VAL A 286 12.95 1.60 3.71
C VAL A 286 12.70 0.14 3.33
N VAL A 287 12.02 -0.60 4.19
CA VAL A 287 11.80 -2.05 4.00
C VAL A 287 10.47 -2.31 3.35
N SER A 288 10.41 -3.19 2.34
CA SER A 288 9.17 -3.38 1.57
C SER A 288 8.01 -3.94 2.39
N GLY A 289 8.26 -4.99 3.17
CA GLY A 289 7.23 -5.79 3.87
C GLY A 289 7.28 -5.66 5.39
N MET A 290 6.17 -5.97 6.07
CA MET A 290 6.10 -5.95 7.53
C MET A 290 6.96 -7.06 8.16
N GLY A 291 7.10 -8.22 7.51
CA GLY A 291 7.99 -9.28 7.97
C GLY A 291 9.46 -8.90 7.81
N GLY A 292 9.77 -8.15 6.74
CA GLY A 292 11.11 -7.61 6.50
C GLY A 292 11.59 -6.66 7.61
N ILE A 293 10.75 -5.72 8.06
CA ILE A 293 11.13 -4.77 9.14
C ILE A 293 11.37 -5.50 10.47
N ILE A 294 10.62 -6.57 10.75
CA ILE A 294 10.83 -7.43 11.92
C ILE A 294 12.16 -8.17 11.82
N GLU A 295 12.44 -8.81 10.67
CA GLU A 295 13.71 -9.52 10.46
C GLU A 295 14.89 -8.55 10.58
N GLU A 296 14.87 -7.42 9.86
CA GLU A 296 15.93 -6.40 9.90
C GLU A 296 16.18 -5.89 11.32
N THR A 297 15.12 -5.56 12.07
CA THR A 297 15.24 -5.09 13.47
C THR A 297 15.78 -6.18 14.40
N SER A 298 15.44 -7.44 14.16
CA SER A 298 15.87 -8.57 14.99
C SER A 298 17.25 -9.14 14.65
N THR A 299 17.89 -8.71 13.55
CA THR A 299 19.18 -9.28 13.16
C THR A 299 20.29 -8.92 14.16
N TYR A 300 21.28 -9.82 14.27
CA TYR A 300 22.46 -9.58 15.11
C TYR A 300 23.24 -8.29 14.75
N ARG A 301 23.08 -7.78 13.51
CA ARG A 301 23.74 -6.55 13.05
C ARG A 301 23.03 -5.30 13.57
N ASN A 302 21.74 -5.42 13.87
CA ASN A 302 20.87 -4.34 14.30
C ASN A 302 20.39 -4.55 15.76
N HIS A 303 21.10 -5.40 16.52
CA HIS A 303 20.63 -6.00 17.77
C HIS A 303 20.41 -5.06 18.96
N LYS A 304 20.68 -3.77 18.80
CA LYS A 304 20.64 -2.79 19.90
C LYS A 304 20.27 -1.41 19.41
N ASN A 305 20.58 -1.12 18.16
CA ASN A 305 20.50 0.23 17.66
C ASN A 305 19.27 0.47 16.76
N ALA A 306 18.58 -0.58 16.30
CA ALA A 306 17.42 -0.44 15.44
C ALA A 306 16.07 -0.40 16.19
N ILE A 307 15.13 0.33 15.60
CA ILE A 307 13.70 0.35 15.95
C ILE A 307 12.87 0.13 14.69
N GLY A 308 11.83 -0.70 14.82
CA GLY A 308 10.85 -0.98 13.78
C GLY A 308 9.42 -0.83 14.31
N PHE A 309 8.45 -0.91 13.41
CA PHE A 309 7.03 -0.82 13.73
C PHE A 309 6.19 -1.79 12.90
N SER A 310 5.01 -2.13 13.40
CA SER A 310 4.00 -2.93 12.70
C SER A 310 2.65 -2.87 13.43
N PHE A 311 1.71 -3.71 13.04
CA PHE A 311 0.50 -4.00 13.81
C PHE A 311 0.75 -5.17 14.76
N ARG A 312 0.20 -5.10 15.98
CA ARG A 312 0.48 -6.07 17.06
C ARG A 312 0.21 -7.51 16.64
N PHE A 313 -0.96 -7.82 16.05
CA PHE A 313 -1.29 -9.18 15.62
C PHE A 313 -0.33 -9.68 14.56
N PHE A 314 -0.01 -8.87 13.55
CA PHE A 314 0.94 -9.25 12.52
C PHE A 314 2.31 -9.57 13.14
N ALA A 315 2.80 -8.67 14.00
CA ALA A 315 4.08 -8.85 14.65
C ALA A 315 4.10 -10.08 15.56
N ASN A 316 3.12 -10.22 16.46
CA ASN A 316 3.09 -11.21 17.54
C ASN A 316 2.60 -12.60 17.12
N GLU A 317 1.57 -12.68 16.27
CA GLU A 317 0.89 -13.95 15.95
C GLU A 317 1.27 -14.48 14.56
N MET A 318 1.50 -13.60 13.59
CA MET A 318 1.82 -14.03 12.23
C MET A 318 3.32 -14.24 12.01
N VAL A 319 4.18 -13.48 12.71
CA VAL A 319 5.64 -13.54 12.55
C VAL A 319 6.38 -14.01 13.80
N ASP A 320 5.99 -13.55 15.00
CA ASP A 320 6.90 -13.60 16.15
C ASP A 320 7.32 -15.04 16.54
N HIS A 321 8.64 -15.20 16.60
CA HIS A 321 9.34 -16.38 17.09
C HIS A 321 10.18 -16.04 18.34
N GLY A 322 9.77 -15.02 19.11
CA GLY A 322 10.52 -14.44 20.24
C GLY A 322 11.73 -13.62 19.80
N LYS A 323 11.67 -13.02 18.60
CA LYS A 323 12.81 -12.35 17.96
C LYS A 323 12.89 -10.84 18.23
N ILE A 324 11.78 -10.24 18.65
CA ILE A 324 11.65 -8.79 18.90
C ILE A 324 11.07 -8.56 20.29
N LYS A 325 11.30 -7.36 20.83
CA LYS A 325 10.72 -6.88 22.09
C LYS A 325 9.85 -5.66 21.78
N PHE A 326 8.56 -5.74 22.10
CA PHE A 326 7.66 -4.59 22.02
C PHE A 326 8.03 -3.54 23.06
N LEU A 327 7.98 -2.27 22.64
CA LEU A 327 8.09 -1.13 23.53
C LEU A 327 6.72 -0.78 24.11
N GLU A 328 6.68 -0.48 25.40
CA GLU A 328 5.54 0.17 26.03
C GLU A 328 5.47 1.63 25.58
N ILE A 329 4.26 2.14 25.35
CA ILE A 329 4.07 3.56 25.03
C ILE A 329 3.42 4.24 26.23
N ASP A 330 4.06 5.28 26.75
CA ASP A 330 3.69 5.96 28.01
C ASP A 330 3.55 4.98 29.20
N GLY A 331 4.41 3.95 29.24
CA GLY A 331 4.37 2.89 30.26
C GLY A 331 3.21 1.91 30.14
N VAL A 332 2.51 1.88 28.99
CA VAL A 332 1.42 0.93 28.71
C VAL A 332 1.87 -0.08 27.64
N ALA A 333 1.77 -1.37 27.95
CA ALA A 333 2.09 -2.44 27.00
C ALA A 333 0.97 -2.65 25.95
N PRO A 334 1.28 -3.04 24.70
CA PRO A 334 0.27 -3.33 23.67
C PRO A 334 -0.36 -4.71 23.87
N SER A 335 -1.44 -4.77 24.64
CA SER A 335 -2.15 -6.01 24.97
C SER A 335 -3.60 -5.94 24.53
N LYS A 336 -4.28 -7.09 24.37
CA LYS A 336 -5.73 -7.10 24.10
C LYS A 336 -6.53 -6.32 25.16
N ALA A 337 -6.08 -6.31 26.41
CA ALA A 337 -6.73 -5.56 27.49
C ALA A 337 -6.58 -4.05 27.30
N SER A 338 -5.35 -3.57 27.06
CA SER A 338 -5.06 -2.15 26.87
C SER A 338 -5.55 -1.58 25.53
N ILE A 339 -5.73 -2.43 24.52
CA ILE A 339 -6.44 -2.08 23.29
C ILE A 339 -7.94 -1.93 23.60
N ARG A 340 -8.54 -2.90 24.32
CA ARG A 340 -9.98 -2.90 24.60
C ARG A 340 -10.42 -1.71 25.46
N ASP A 341 -9.64 -1.35 26.47
CA ASP A 341 -9.96 -0.24 27.38
C ASP A 341 -9.44 1.13 26.92
N ASP A 342 -8.85 1.20 25.72
CA ASP A 342 -8.32 2.43 25.11
C ASP A 342 -7.15 3.08 25.87
N SER A 343 -6.48 2.33 26.76
CA SER A 343 -5.33 2.85 27.52
C SER A 343 -4.01 2.86 26.74
N TYR A 344 -3.87 2.04 25.69
CA TYR A 344 -2.67 2.05 24.84
C TYR A 344 -2.75 3.20 23.80
N PRO A 345 -1.78 4.14 23.76
CA PRO A 345 -1.90 5.36 22.96
C PRO A 345 -2.09 5.18 21.45
N PHE A 346 -1.60 4.07 20.88
CA PHE A 346 -1.71 3.77 19.46
C PHE A 346 -2.68 2.61 19.17
N ALA A 347 -3.68 2.43 20.03
CA ALA A 347 -4.84 1.61 19.73
C ALA A 347 -5.76 2.37 18.76
N SER A 348 -6.13 1.73 17.66
CA SER A 348 -7.03 2.32 16.66
C SER A 348 -7.99 1.27 16.12
N GLU A 349 -9.07 1.76 15.52
CA GLU A 349 -9.98 0.92 14.75
C GLU A 349 -9.35 0.49 13.43
N PHE A 350 -9.78 -0.67 12.92
CA PHE A 350 -9.65 -1.05 11.53
C PHE A 350 -11.03 -1.25 10.92
N TYR A 351 -11.11 -1.11 9.60
CA TYR A 351 -12.35 -0.82 8.90
C TYR A 351 -12.62 -1.83 7.79
N ALA A 352 -13.90 -2.11 7.58
CA ALA A 352 -14.41 -2.51 6.28
C ALA A 352 -14.71 -1.22 5.50
N VAL A 353 -14.09 -1.07 4.33
CA VAL A 353 -14.10 0.17 3.54
C VAL A 353 -14.73 -0.11 2.17
N SER A 354 -15.76 0.67 1.83
CA SER A 354 -16.40 0.65 0.52
C SER A 354 -16.36 2.04 -0.14
N ALA A 355 -16.58 2.10 -1.45
CA ALA A 355 -16.55 3.36 -2.22
C ALA A 355 -17.72 3.48 -3.21
N GLY A 356 -18.91 3.03 -2.79
CA GLY A 356 -20.07 2.84 -3.66
C GLY A 356 -19.92 1.60 -4.55
N THR A 357 -20.50 0.49 -4.11
CA THR A 357 -20.59 -0.78 -4.85
C THR A 357 -22.02 -1.01 -5.33
N GLU A 358 -22.15 -1.67 -6.47
CA GLU A 358 -23.44 -2.13 -7.02
C GLU A 358 -23.82 -3.55 -6.51
N ASN A 359 -22.92 -4.20 -5.77
CA ASN A 359 -23.15 -5.52 -5.20
C ASN A 359 -24.16 -5.44 -4.03
N GLU A 360 -25.33 -6.06 -4.21
CA GLU A 360 -26.44 -5.98 -3.25
C GLU A 360 -26.16 -6.70 -1.92
N HIS A 361 -25.16 -7.60 -1.87
CA HIS A 361 -24.81 -8.35 -0.67
C HIS A 361 -23.93 -7.57 0.31
N VAL A 362 -23.23 -6.51 -0.14
CA VAL A 362 -22.25 -5.78 0.70
C VAL A 362 -22.88 -5.16 1.97
N PRO A 363 -24.04 -4.48 1.92
CA PRO A 363 -24.64 -3.93 3.14
C PRO A 363 -25.00 -5.02 4.17
N GLY A 364 -25.57 -6.14 3.72
CA GLY A 364 -25.89 -7.27 4.60
C GLY A 364 -24.65 -7.97 5.14
N PHE A 365 -23.58 -8.02 4.35
CA PHE A 365 -22.30 -8.58 4.78
C PHE A 365 -21.65 -7.71 5.87
N ILE A 366 -21.63 -6.39 5.70
CA ILE A 366 -21.15 -5.46 6.73
C ILE A 366 -21.99 -5.56 8.01
N GLU A 367 -23.32 -5.63 7.89
CA GLU A 367 -24.22 -5.82 9.04
C GLU A 367 -23.90 -7.14 9.78
N TRP A 368 -23.64 -8.22 9.05
CA TRP A 368 -23.24 -9.49 9.65
C TRP A 368 -21.84 -9.45 10.29
N ILE A 369 -20.87 -8.75 9.70
CA ILE A 369 -19.53 -8.55 10.30
C ILE A 369 -19.65 -7.85 11.67
N LEU A 370 -20.62 -6.95 11.83
CA LEU A 370 -20.92 -6.27 13.09
C LEU A 370 -21.79 -7.08 14.06
N SER A 371 -22.29 -8.25 13.65
CA SER A 371 -23.08 -9.15 14.50
C SER A 371 -22.20 -9.93 15.50
N GLU A 372 -22.83 -10.60 16.46
CA GLU A 372 -22.12 -11.47 17.42
C GLU A 372 -21.22 -12.50 16.72
N GLN A 373 -21.64 -13.09 15.60
CA GLN A 373 -20.83 -14.07 14.85
C GLN A 373 -19.61 -13.43 14.17
N GLY A 374 -19.78 -12.26 13.55
CA GLY A 374 -18.66 -11.54 12.94
C GLY A 374 -17.63 -11.10 13.99
N GLN A 375 -18.10 -10.63 15.14
CA GLN A 375 -17.24 -10.21 16.25
C GLN A 375 -16.56 -11.39 16.96
N GLU A 376 -17.22 -12.55 17.04
CA GLU A 376 -16.61 -13.81 17.50
C GLU A 376 -15.40 -14.20 16.64
N ILE A 377 -15.53 -14.10 15.30
CA ILE A 377 -14.41 -14.37 14.38
C ILE A 377 -13.23 -13.43 14.67
N ILE A 378 -13.48 -12.13 14.87
CA ILE A 378 -12.43 -11.15 15.17
C ILE A 378 -11.66 -11.53 16.44
N GLU A 379 -12.37 -11.88 17.52
CA GLU A 379 -11.72 -12.29 18.78
C GLU A 379 -10.95 -13.61 18.61
N LYS A 380 -11.54 -14.60 17.91
CA LYS A 380 -10.94 -15.92 17.64
C LYS A 380 -9.66 -15.83 16.82
N VAL A 381 -9.64 -14.96 15.81
CA VAL A 381 -8.42 -14.71 15.02
C VAL A 381 -7.32 -14.18 15.93
N GLY A 382 -7.66 -13.27 16.86
CA GLY A 382 -6.68 -12.72 17.81
C GLY A 382 -6.72 -11.20 17.93
N TYR A 383 -7.68 -10.54 17.28
CA TYR A 383 -7.91 -9.10 17.34
C TYR A 383 -8.87 -8.73 18.49
N VAL A 384 -9.15 -7.43 18.64
CA VAL A 384 -10.12 -6.92 19.63
C VAL A 384 -11.41 -6.50 18.92
N PRO A 385 -12.58 -7.08 19.24
CA PRO A 385 -13.89 -6.68 18.72
C PRO A 385 -14.27 -5.22 19.04
N VAL A 386 -15.19 -4.64 18.25
CA VAL A 386 -15.84 -3.34 18.56
C VAL A 386 -17.00 -3.46 19.55
N SER A 387 -17.58 -4.65 19.72
CA SER A 387 -18.63 -4.94 20.71
C SER A 387 -18.22 -6.10 21.63
N GLU A 388 -18.72 -6.09 22.87
CA GLU A 388 -18.45 -7.15 23.87
C GLU A 388 -19.10 -8.49 23.57
#